data_AF-A0A5S5CW88-F1
#
_entry.id   AF-A0A5S5CW88-F1
#
_cell.length_a   1.000
_cell.length_b   1.000
_cell.length_c   1.000
_cell.angle_alpha   90.00
_cell.angle_beta   90.00
_cell.angle_gamma   90.00
#
_symmetry.space_group_name_H-M   'P 1'
#
loop_
_entity.id
_entity.type
_entity.pdbx_description
1 polymer ?
#
loop_
_entity_poly.entity_id
_entity_poly.type
_entity_poly.pdbx_seq_one_letter_code
_entity_poly.pdbx_strand_id
1 'polypeptide(L)'
;MSTTVTPAGRRAAAGRAGTVGTWALRLALAAVFAGAGAAKVSGDAAMVEMFADIGAGQWLRYLVGSLELAAAVGLLVPRLAGAAAVGLVGLMAGATFTNLVVLEASPALTIALLAGAAAVAWMRRGDLRASRGGRRTI
;
A
#
# COMPACT_ATOMS: atom_id res chain seq x y z
N MET A 1 9.77 -7.06 53.05
CA MET A 1 10.61 -6.91 51.85
C MET A 1 9.83 -7.49 50.68
N SER A 2 9.13 -6.66 49.91
CA SER A 2 8.21 -7.12 48.85
C SER A 2 8.76 -6.71 47.48
N THR A 3 9.19 -7.68 46.68
CA THR A 3 9.67 -7.47 45.31
C THR A 3 8.48 -7.50 44.34
N THR A 4 8.17 -6.35 43.74
CA THR A 4 7.17 -6.25 42.67
C THR A 4 7.84 -6.61 41.35
N VAL A 5 7.52 -7.77 40.78
CA VAL A 5 7.96 -8.15 39.43
C VAL A 5 7.00 -7.50 38.42
N THR A 6 7.46 -6.49 37.69
CA THR A 6 6.70 -5.86 36.60
C THR A 6 6.59 -6.82 35.39
N PRO A 7 5.40 -7.02 34.79
CA PRO A 7 5.23 -8.02 33.74
C PRO A 7 5.80 -7.51 32.40
N ALA A 8 7.02 -7.94 32.07
CA ALA A 8 7.66 -7.71 30.76
C ALA A 8 6.91 -8.36 29.57
N GLY A 9 6.03 -9.34 29.83
CA GLY A 9 5.37 -10.16 28.81
C GLY A 9 4.34 -9.45 27.91
N ARG A 10 3.64 -8.42 28.40
CA ARG A 10 2.60 -7.72 27.60
C ARG A 10 3.17 -6.85 26.48
N ARG A 11 4.34 -6.24 26.66
CA ARG A 11 4.99 -5.39 25.63
C ARG A 11 5.56 -6.22 24.47
N ALA A 12 6.12 -7.39 24.75
CA ALA A 12 6.72 -8.25 23.72
C ALA A 12 5.66 -8.91 22.80
N ALA A 13 4.51 -9.30 23.34
CA ALA A 13 3.39 -9.84 22.55
C ALA A 13 2.74 -8.78 21.64
N ALA A 14 2.55 -7.56 22.14
CA ALA A 14 2.02 -6.43 21.36
C ALA A 14 2.93 -6.05 20.18
N GLY A 15 4.25 -6.10 20.36
CA GLY A 15 5.22 -5.81 19.28
C GLY A 15 5.24 -6.86 18.15
N ARG A 16 5.05 -8.15 18.47
CA ARG A 16 4.96 -9.21 17.46
C ARG A 16 3.66 -9.14 16.66
N ALA A 17 2.53 -8.90 17.31
CA ALA A 17 1.23 -8.79 16.63
C ALA A 17 1.19 -7.63 15.62
N GLY A 18 1.73 -6.46 15.97
CA GLY A 18 1.81 -5.32 15.04
C GLY A 18 2.70 -5.58 13.82
N THR A 19 3.76 -6.37 13.99
CA THR A 19 4.67 -6.76 12.90
C THR A 19 3.99 -7.73 11.92
N VAL A 20 3.26 -8.72 12.44
CA VAL A 20 2.53 -9.70 11.60
C VAL A 20 1.40 -9.02 10.83
N GLY A 21 0.60 -8.16 11.47
CA GLY A 21 -0.49 -7.44 10.81
C GLY A 21 0.01 -6.54 9.67
N THR A 22 1.12 -5.84 9.88
CA THR A 22 1.75 -5.02 8.84
C THR A 22 2.24 -5.86 7.65
N TRP A 23 2.81 -7.03 7.93
CA TRP A 23 3.25 -7.94 6.87
C TRP A 23 2.07 -8.53 6.07
N ALA A 24 1.02 -8.97 6.76
CA ALA A 24 -0.17 -9.50 6.12
C ALA A 24 -0.83 -8.47 5.20
N LEU A 25 -0.97 -7.22 5.67
CA LEU A 25 -1.54 -6.13 4.86
C LEU A 25 -0.67 -5.83 3.62
N ARG A 26 0.66 -5.81 3.78
CA ARG A 26 1.59 -5.59 2.65
C ARG A 26 1.50 -6.72 1.62
N LEU A 27 1.41 -7.97 2.05
CA LEU A 27 1.25 -9.12 1.17
C LEU A 27 -0.08 -9.08 0.42
N ALA A 28 -1.17 -8.76 1.12
CA ALA A 28 -2.49 -8.63 0.51
C ALA A 28 -2.50 -7.53 -0.57
N LEU A 29 -2.01 -6.33 -0.25
CA LEU A 29 -1.90 -5.24 -1.22
C LEU A 29 -0.98 -5.61 -2.39
N ALA A 30 0.18 -6.20 -2.11
CA ALA A 30 1.11 -6.63 -3.15
C ALA A 30 0.46 -7.64 -4.11
N ALA A 31 -0.29 -8.62 -3.60
CA ALA A 31 -0.99 -9.59 -4.43
C ALA A 31 -2.06 -8.94 -5.32
N VAL A 32 -2.89 -8.06 -4.75
CA VAL A 32 -3.93 -7.33 -5.50
C VAL A 32 -3.31 -6.47 -6.60
N PHE A 33 -2.29 -5.68 -6.28
CA PHE A 33 -1.64 -4.79 -7.25
C PHE A 33 -0.78 -5.56 -8.27
N ALA A 34 -0.20 -6.70 -7.90
CA ALA A 34 0.46 -7.58 -8.85
C ALA A 34 -0.53 -8.11 -9.90
N GLY A 35 -1.69 -8.61 -9.46
CA GLY A 35 -2.73 -9.10 -10.36
C GLY A 35 -3.31 -7.98 -11.24
N ALA A 36 -3.67 -6.85 -10.63
CA ALA A 36 -4.23 -5.70 -11.34
C ALA A 36 -3.24 -5.11 -12.37
N GLY A 37 -1.96 -4.97 -11.97
CA GLY A 37 -0.90 -4.46 -12.85
C GLY A 37 -0.59 -5.44 -13.98
N ALA A 38 -0.56 -6.74 -13.69
CA ALA A 38 -0.34 -7.77 -14.69
C ALA A 38 -1.46 -7.75 -15.75
N ALA A 39 -2.73 -7.70 -15.34
CA ALA A 39 -3.86 -7.60 -16.26
C ALA A 39 -3.77 -6.35 -17.16
N LYS A 40 -3.36 -5.20 -16.58
CA LYS A 40 -3.14 -3.97 -17.34
C LYS A 40 -1.98 -4.09 -18.33
N VAL A 41 -0.89 -4.78 -18.02
CA VAL A 41 0.26 -4.90 -18.93
C VAL A 41 0.06 -6.01 -19.97
N SER A 42 -0.60 -7.11 -19.61
CA SER A 42 -0.89 -8.23 -20.52
C SER A 42 -1.97 -7.92 -21.56
N GLY A 43 -2.70 -6.82 -21.41
CA GLY A 43 -3.75 -6.44 -22.35
C GLY A 43 -5.05 -7.21 -22.14
N ASP A 44 -5.39 -7.50 -20.89
CA ASP A 44 -6.71 -8.03 -20.55
C ASP A 44 -7.82 -7.16 -21.15
N ALA A 45 -8.81 -7.78 -21.79
CA ALA A 45 -9.81 -7.08 -22.59
C ALA A 45 -10.60 -6.05 -21.77
N ALA A 46 -10.99 -6.38 -20.53
CA ALA A 46 -11.72 -5.47 -19.66
C ALA A 46 -10.86 -4.26 -19.27
N MET A 47 -9.56 -4.45 -19.06
CA MET A 47 -8.63 -3.34 -18.80
C MET A 47 -8.40 -2.48 -20.03
N VAL A 48 -8.32 -3.08 -21.22
CA VAL A 48 -8.15 -2.33 -22.48
C VAL A 48 -9.37 -1.43 -22.73
N GLU A 49 -10.58 -1.97 -22.56
CA GLU A 49 -11.85 -1.27 -22.71
C GLU A 49 -11.98 -0.14 -21.67
N MET A 50 -11.78 -0.43 -20.39
CA MET A 50 -11.84 0.58 -19.32
C MET A 50 -10.88 1.75 -19.58
N PHE A 51 -9.66 1.51 -20.06
CA PHE A 51 -8.72 2.60 -20.38
C PHE A 51 -9.02 3.30 -21.71
N ALA A 52 -9.78 2.66 -22.62
CA ALA A 52 -10.32 3.34 -23.79
C ALA A 52 -11.42 4.32 -23.37
N ASP A 53 -12.29 3.94 -22.43
CA ASP A 53 -13.35 4.80 -21.88
C ASP A 53 -12.79 6.03 -21.16
N ILE A 54 -11.63 5.89 -20.50
CA ILE A 54 -10.90 7.03 -19.90
C ILE A 54 -10.48 8.06 -20.97
N GLY A 55 -10.28 7.64 -22.23
CA GLY A 55 -10.00 8.55 -23.35
C GLY A 55 -8.56 9.11 -23.43
N ALA A 56 -7.69 8.82 -22.46
CA ALA A 56 -6.30 9.28 -22.45
C ALA A 56 -5.35 8.44 -23.33
N GLY A 57 -5.85 7.34 -23.91
CA GLY A 57 -5.10 6.41 -24.75
C GLY A 57 -4.42 5.26 -23.97
N GLN A 58 -4.02 4.23 -24.71
CA GLN A 58 -3.53 2.96 -24.13
C GLN A 58 -2.16 3.06 -23.45
N TRP A 59 -1.37 4.11 -23.73
CA TRP A 59 -0.09 4.33 -23.03
C TRP A 59 -0.31 4.51 -21.52
N LEU A 60 -1.42 5.14 -21.12
CA LEU A 60 -1.76 5.35 -19.71
C LEU A 60 -1.99 4.00 -19.00
N ARG A 61 -2.64 3.04 -19.68
CA ARG A 61 -2.82 1.68 -19.17
C ARG A 61 -1.48 1.04 -18.83
N TYR A 62 -0.52 1.10 -19.74
CA TYR A 62 0.82 0.55 -19.52
C TYR A 62 1.57 1.27 -18.41
N LEU A 63 1.46 2.60 -18.32
CA LEU A 63 2.07 3.37 -17.24
C LEU A 63 1.49 2.96 -15.88
N VAL A 64 0.16 2.97 -15.73
CA VAL A 64 -0.51 2.61 -14.48
C VAL A 64 -0.20 1.16 -14.11
N GLY A 65 -0.31 0.22 -15.05
CA GLY A 65 0.03 -1.19 -14.80
C GLY A 65 1.48 -1.39 -14.37
N SER A 66 2.43 -0.70 -14.99
CA SER A 66 3.85 -0.78 -14.60
C SER A 66 4.09 -0.21 -13.21
N LEU A 67 3.43 0.90 -12.85
CA LEU A 67 3.52 1.49 -11.51
C LEU A 67 2.90 0.56 -10.44
N GLU A 68 1.78 -0.09 -10.72
CA GLU A 68 1.17 -1.08 -9.82
C GLU A 68 2.09 -2.27 -9.58
N LEU A 69 2.72 -2.80 -10.64
CA LEU A 69 3.70 -3.90 -10.52
C LEU A 69 4.94 -3.47 -9.72
N ALA A 70 5.49 -2.29 -10.01
CA ALA A 70 6.64 -1.75 -9.28
C ALA A 70 6.31 -1.54 -7.80
N ALA A 71 5.11 -1.06 -7.50
CA ALA A 71 4.64 -0.92 -6.13
C ALA A 71 4.42 -2.26 -5.43
N ALA A 72 3.87 -3.27 -6.12
CA ALA A 72 3.71 -4.61 -5.57
C ALA A 72 5.06 -5.20 -5.15
N VAL A 73 6.07 -5.12 -6.02
CA VAL A 73 7.45 -5.55 -5.70
C VAL A 73 8.03 -4.70 -4.56
N GLY A 74 7.86 -3.38 -4.62
CA GLY A 74 8.35 -2.45 -3.61
C GLY A 74 7.74 -2.68 -2.22
N LEU A 75 6.48 -3.12 -2.14
CA LEU A 75 5.81 -3.48 -0.89
C LEU A 75 6.42 -4.73 -0.24
N LEU A 76 7.02 -5.64 -1.01
CA LEU A 76 7.68 -6.84 -0.48
C LEU A 76 9.06 -6.51 0.11
N VAL A 77 9.75 -5.52 -0.44
CA VAL A 77 11.09 -5.11 0.02
C VAL A 77 10.98 -4.19 1.25
N PRO A 78 11.45 -4.61 2.45
CA PRO A 78 11.29 -3.82 3.68
C PRO A 78 11.99 -2.46 3.65
N ARG A 79 12.91 -2.18 2.73
CA ARG A 79 13.50 -0.85 2.59
C ARG A 79 12.67 0.07 1.69
N LEU A 80 11.94 -0.50 0.73
CA LEU A 80 11.17 0.25 -0.27
C LEU A 80 9.68 0.37 0.08
N ALA A 81 9.15 -0.47 0.97
CA ALA A 81 7.71 -0.53 1.20
C ALA A 81 7.08 0.79 1.67
N GLY A 82 7.86 1.69 2.29
CA GLY A 82 7.37 3.04 2.62
C GLY A 82 7.16 3.90 1.38
N ALA A 83 8.14 3.94 0.47
CA ALA A 83 8.05 4.66 -0.79
C ALA A 83 6.99 4.05 -1.72
N ALA A 84 6.93 2.71 -1.80
CA ALA A 84 5.93 1.99 -2.59
C ALA A 84 4.50 2.29 -2.10
N ALA A 85 4.28 2.30 -0.77
CA ALA A 85 2.97 2.64 -0.21
C ALA A 85 2.55 4.09 -0.52
N VAL A 86 3.49 5.05 -0.47
CA VAL A 86 3.21 6.44 -0.86
C VAL A 86 2.87 6.55 -2.35
N GLY A 87 3.60 5.82 -3.21
CA GLY A 87 3.29 5.73 -4.64
C GLY A 87 1.89 5.18 -4.89
N LEU A 88 1.50 4.11 -4.19
CA LEU A 88 0.15 3.55 -4.27
C LEU A 88 -0.94 4.51 -3.79
N VAL A 89 -0.68 5.30 -2.76
CA VAL A 89 -1.63 6.35 -2.32
C VAL A 89 -1.88 7.34 -3.46
N GLY A 90 -0.82 7.84 -4.11
CA GLY A 90 -0.96 8.74 -5.25
C GLY A 90 -1.69 8.11 -6.42
N LEU A 91 -1.35 6.86 -6.76
CA LEU A 91 -1.97 6.12 -7.86
C LEU A 91 -3.47 5.87 -7.58
N MET A 92 -3.81 5.42 -6.37
CA MET A 92 -5.20 5.18 -5.99
C MET A 92 -6.01 6.46 -5.86
N ALA A 93 -5.39 7.59 -5.50
CA ALA A 93 -6.06 8.89 -5.51
C ALA A 93 -6.46 9.28 -6.95
N GLY A 94 -5.53 9.13 -7.91
CA GLY A 94 -5.83 9.34 -9.33
C GLY A 94 -6.89 8.37 -9.87
N ALA A 95 -6.82 7.09 -9.51
CA ALA A 95 -7.82 6.10 -9.89
C ALA A 95 -9.21 6.41 -9.31
N THR A 96 -9.27 6.85 -8.05
CA THR A 96 -10.51 7.25 -7.38
C THR A 96 -11.13 8.47 -8.06
N PHE A 97 -10.31 9.47 -8.39
CA PHE A 97 -10.75 10.64 -9.14
C PHE A 97 -11.30 10.24 -10.52
N THR A 98 -10.59 9.35 -11.23
CA THR A 98 -11.02 8.86 -12.55
C THR A 98 -12.35 8.12 -12.47
N ASN A 99 -12.54 7.25 -11.48
CA ASN A 99 -13.81 6.57 -11.25
C ASN A 99 -14.96 7.54 -11.00
N LEU A 100 -14.74 8.59 -10.19
CA LEU A 100 -15.78 9.55 -9.84
C LEU A 100 -16.13 10.52 -10.97
N VAL A 101 -15.12 11.00 -11.71
CA VAL A 101 -15.26 12.15 -12.62
C VAL A 101 -15.28 11.75 -14.08
N VAL A 102 -14.64 10.64 -14.44
CA VAL A 102 -14.48 10.22 -15.84
C VAL A 102 -15.36 9.02 -16.16
N LEU A 103 -15.29 7.97 -15.34
CA LEU A 103 -16.02 6.72 -15.57
C LEU A 103 -17.41 6.69 -14.94
N GLU A 104 -17.71 7.66 -14.05
CA GLU A 104 -18.94 7.70 -13.24
C GLU A 104 -19.25 6.35 -12.54
N ALA A 105 -18.20 5.62 -12.18
CA ALA A 105 -18.24 4.29 -11.61
C ALA A 105 -18.04 4.33 -10.09
N SER A 106 -18.48 3.28 -9.40
CA SER A 106 -18.32 3.17 -7.94
C SER A 106 -16.84 3.19 -7.53
N PRO A 107 -16.40 4.16 -6.70
CA PRO A 107 -15.01 4.26 -6.25
C PRO A 107 -14.70 3.39 -5.02
N ALA A 108 -15.65 2.54 -4.58
CA ALA A 108 -15.54 1.82 -3.31
C ALA A 108 -14.25 0.98 -3.21
N LEU A 109 -13.92 0.25 -4.28
CA LEU A 109 -12.71 -0.57 -4.33
C LEU A 109 -11.44 0.29 -4.30
N THR A 110 -11.38 1.38 -5.08
CA THR A 110 -10.21 2.27 -5.11
C THR A 110 -10.00 2.98 -3.78
N ILE A 111 -11.08 3.35 -3.08
CA ILE A 111 -11.03 3.93 -1.74
C ILE A 111 -10.52 2.91 -0.71
N ALA A 112 -11.01 1.66 -0.76
CA ALA A 112 -10.54 0.62 0.16
C ALA A 112 -9.04 0.34 -0.01
N LEU A 113 -8.56 0.26 -1.26
CA LEU A 113 -7.15 0.07 -1.58
C LEU A 113 -6.31 1.29 -1.18
N LEU A 114 -6.82 2.51 -1.40
CA LEU A 114 -6.19 3.75 -0.93
C LEU A 114 -6.02 3.75 0.58
N ALA A 115 -7.07 3.38 1.33
CA ALA A 115 -7.03 3.31 2.79
C ALA A 115 -5.99 2.28 3.27
N GLY A 116 -5.93 1.11 2.62
CA GLY A 116 -4.91 0.10 2.90
C GLY A 116 -3.48 0.62 2.65
N ALA A 117 -3.24 1.26 1.50
CA ALA A 117 -1.95 1.85 1.17
C ALA A 117 -1.55 2.96 2.15
N ALA A 118 -2.50 3.82 2.51
CA ALA A 118 -2.31 4.90 3.49
C ALA A 118 -1.98 4.34 4.88
N ALA A 119 -2.64 3.25 5.31
CA ALA A 119 -2.34 2.57 6.55
C ALA A 119 -0.90 2.03 6.58
N VAL A 120 -0.45 1.36 5.51
CA VAL A 120 0.94 0.92 5.39
C VAL A 120 1.90 2.10 5.46
N ALA A 121 1.66 3.16 4.69
CA ALA A 121 2.49 4.36 4.71
C ALA A 121 2.55 4.99 6.12
N TRP A 122 1.43 5.02 6.84
CA TRP A 122 1.36 5.56 8.20
C TRP A 122 2.17 4.74 9.20
N MET A 123 1.98 3.41 9.23
CA MET A 123 2.69 2.52 10.16
C MET A 123 4.21 2.63 10.00
N ARG A 124 4.72 2.68 8.77
CA ARG A 124 6.17 2.78 8.52
C ARG A 124 6.76 4.13 8.91
N ARG A 125 5.96 5.22 8.85
CA ARG A 125 6.39 6.53 9.38
C ARG A 125 6.54 6.51 10.89
N GLY A 126 5.72 5.72 11.60
CA GLY A 126 5.84 5.48 13.04
C GLY A 126 7.18 4.81 13.42
N ASP A 127 7.56 3.76 12.70
CA ASP A 127 8.81 3.00 12.95
C ASP A 127 10.07 3.88 12.79
N LEU A 128 10.08 4.74 11.76
CA LEU A 128 11.19 5.67 11.51
C LEU A 128 11.29 6.79 12.57
N ARG A 129 10.17 7.18 13.18
CA ARG A 129 10.15 8.18 14.25
C ARG A 129 10.60 7.57 15.58
N ALA A 130 10.16 6.36 15.89
CA ALA A 130 10.56 5.62 17.08
C ALA A 130 12.09 5.33 17.11
N SER A 131 12.67 4.94 15.96
CA SER A 131 14.11 4.69 15.84
C SER A 131 14.99 5.95 15.94
N ARG A 132 14.46 7.14 15.61
CA ARG A 132 15.18 8.41 15.74
C ARG A 132 15.14 8.99 17.17
N GLY A 133 14.08 8.71 17.94
CA GLY A 133 13.95 9.17 19.33
C GLY A 133 14.96 8.54 20.30
N GLY A 134 15.36 7.28 20.06
CA GLY A 134 16.30 6.56 20.92
C GLY A 134 17.79 6.90 20.73
N ARG A 135 18.15 7.74 19.74
CA ARG A 135 19.55 8.06 19.40
C ARG A 135 20.06 9.39 19.93
N ARG A 136 19.27 10.10 20.76
CA ARG A 136 19.57 11.47 21.23
C ARG A 136 20.02 11.58 22.69
N THR A 137 20.46 10.49 23.32
CA THR A 137 21.02 10.52 24.68
C THR A 137 22.41 9.88 24.71
N ILE A 138 23.42 10.63 24.27
CA ILE A 138 24.82 10.53 24.72
C ILE A 138 25.35 11.95 24.78
#